data_AF-A0AAX4NHN4-F1
#
_entry.id   AF-A0AAX4NHN4-F1
#
_cell.length_a   1.000
_cell.length_b   1.000
_cell.length_c   1.000
_cell.angle_alpha   90.00
_cell.angle_beta   90.00
_cell.angle_gamma   90.00
#
_symmetry.space_group_name_H-M   'P 1'
#
loop_
_entity.id
_entity.type
_entity.pdbx_description
1 polymer ?
#
loop_
_entity_poly.entity_id
_entity_poly.type
_entity_poly.pdbx_seq_one_letter_code
_entity_poly.pdbx_strand_id
1 'polypeptide(L)' 'MSKNLAYKASAILFFIVFAISVVQIKGSFIPVSQDIASIGVNLFGIYVTPFELLSLILVGGIVGMFYITGKEEQ' A
#
# COMPACT_ATOMS: atom_id res chain seq x y z
N MET A 1 21.29 21.36 1.25
CA MET A 1 19.95 21.38 0.62
C MET A 1 18.94 21.76 1.70
N SER A 2 18.20 22.87 1.55
CA SER A 2 17.31 23.32 2.63
C SER A 2 16.13 22.35 2.79
N LYS A 3 15.80 21.96 4.03
CA LYS A 3 14.71 21.01 4.34
C LYS A 3 13.40 21.38 3.63
N ASN A 4 13.12 22.67 3.51
CA ASN A 4 11.95 23.20 2.81
C ASN A 4 11.91 22.89 1.32
N LEU A 5 13.07 22.80 0.66
CA LEU A 5 13.14 22.43 -0.75
C LEU A 5 12.88 20.92 -0.95
N ALA A 6 13.37 20.09 -0.02
CA ALA A 6 13.12 18.66 -0.03
C ALA A 6 11.63 18.33 0.17
N TYR A 7 10.97 18.97 1.15
CA TYR A 7 9.52 18.78 1.36
C TYR A 7 8.67 19.17 0.15
N LYS A 8 8.99 20.32 -0.47
CA LYS A 8 8.29 20.76 -1.69
C LYS A 8 8.52 19.80 -2.86
N ALA A 9 9.75 19.34 -3.05
CA ALA A 9 10.07 18.37 -4.09
C ALA A 9 9.35 17.03 -3.89
N SER A 10 9.31 16.52 -2.65
CA SER A 10 8.58 15.28 -2.32
C SER A 10 7.07 15.42 -2.53
N ALA A 11 6.48 16.56 -2.17
CA ALA A 11 5.05 16.80 -2.40
C ALA A 11 4.71 16.85 -3.90
N ILE A 12 5.52 17.55 -4.70
CA ILE A 12 5.34 17.61 -6.16
C ILE A 12 5.48 16.20 -6.77
N LEU A 13 6.50 15.45 -6.36
CA LEU A 13 6.70 14.07 -6.83
C LEU A 13 5.51 13.17 -6.48
N PHE A 14 4.97 13.29 -5.27
CA PHE A 14 3.76 12.56 -4.85
C PHE A 14 2.58 12.84 -5.78
N PHE A 15 2.27 14.12 -6.05
CA PHE A 15 1.15 14.47 -6.92
C PHE A 15 1.35 14.00 -8.37
N ILE A 16 2.57 14.06 -8.89
CA ILE A 16 2.88 13.57 -10.24
C ILE A 16 2.65 12.06 -10.32
N VAL A 17 3.21 11.29 -9.39
CA VAL A 17 3.06 9.83 -9.36
C VAL A 17 1.59 9.46 -9.17
N PHE A 18 0.89 10.12 -8.25
CA PHE A 18 -0.53 9.90 -8.01
C PHE A 18 -1.37 10.18 -9.27
N ALA A 19 -1.15 11.32 -9.94
CA ALA A 19 -1.90 11.67 -11.15
C ALA A 19 -1.66 10.66 -12.28
N ILE A 20 -0.42 10.20 -12.46
CA ILE A 20 -0.08 9.15 -13.43
C ILE A 20 -0.83 7.86 -13.08
N SER A 21 -0.80 7.43 -11.82
CA SER A 21 -1.52 6.24 -11.37
C SER A 21 -3.03 6.35 -11.61
N VAL A 22 -3.65 7.50 -11.30
CA VAL A 22 -5.09 7.74 -11.53
C VAL A 22 -5.44 7.64 -13.02
N VAL A 23 -4.64 8.25 -13.90
CA VAL A 23 -4.88 8.20 -15.36
C VAL A 23 -4.60 6.80 -15.94
N GLN A 24 -3.71 6.03 -15.31
CA GLN A 24 -3.39 4.67 -15.70
C GLN A 24 -4.39 3.62 -15.21
N ILE A 25 -5.29 3.96 -14.27
CA ILE A 25 -6.40 3.08 -13.89
C ILE A 25 -7.36 3.01 -15.09
N LYS A 26 -7.08 2.06 -16.00
CA LYS A 26 -8.00 1.67 -17.06
C LYS A 26 -9.09 0.80 -16.43
N GLY A 27 -10.19 1.42 -16.06
CA GLY A 27 -11.35 0.73 -15.49
C GLY A 27 -12.56 1.64 -15.46
N SER A 28 -13.74 1.04 -15.50
CA SER A 28 -14.98 1.75 -15.19
C SER A 28 -15.11 1.88 -13.67
N PHE A 29 -15.39 3.08 -13.15
CA PHE A 29 -15.80 3.27 -11.74
C PHE A 29 -17.24 2.81 -11.49
N ILE A 30 -17.90 2.25 -12.50
CA ILE A 30 -19.17 1.54 -12.31
C ILE A 30 -18.88 0.34 -11.39
N PRO A 31 -19.52 0.25 -10.21
CA PRO A 31 -19.35 -0.90 -9.34
C PRO A 31 -19.75 -2.16 -10.12
N VAL A 32 -18.77 -2.95 -10.51
CA VAL A 32 -19.02 -4.27 -11.07
C VAL A 32 -19.38 -5.21 -9.92
N SER A 33 -20.31 -6.13 -10.16
CA SER A 33 -20.64 -7.17 -9.18
C SER A 33 -19.35 -7.91 -8.83
N GLN A 34 -19.01 -7.93 -7.54
CA GLN A 34 -17.85 -8.67 -7.05
C GLN A 34 -18.27 -10.10 -6.74
N ASP A 35 -17.62 -11.05 -7.41
CA ASP A 35 -17.74 -12.46 -7.08
C ASP A 35 -16.78 -12.80 -5.93
N ILE A 36 -17.29 -12.68 -4.70
CA ILE A 36 -16.53 -12.97 -3.48
C ILE A 36 -16.07 -14.43 -3.43
N ALA A 37 -16.83 -15.36 -4.01
CA ALA A 37 -16.45 -16.77 -4.04
C ALA A 37 -15.23 -16.97 -4.95
N SER A 38 -15.24 -16.39 -6.14
CA SER A 38 -14.09 -16.41 -7.06
C SER A 38 -12.86 -15.71 -6.47
N ILE A 39 -13.05 -14.58 -5.77
CA ILE A 39 -11.94 -13.92 -5.06
C ILE A 39 -11.34 -14.84 -4.01
N GLY A 40 -12.16 -15.51 -3.19
CA GLY A 40 -11.69 -16.47 -2.20
C GLY A 40 -10.90 -17.63 -2.81
N VAL A 41 -11.42 -18.23 -3.89
CA VAL A 41 -10.73 -19.31 -4.61
C VAL A 41 -9.38 -18.84 -5.16
N ASN A 42 -9.32 -17.63 -5.72
CA ASN A 42 -8.07 -17.10 -6.27
C ASN A 42 -7.05 -16.74 -5.17
N LEU A 43 -7.49 -16.25 -4.02
CA LEU A 43 -6.62 -15.93 -2.87
C LEU A 43 -5.92 -17.18 -2.32
N PHE A 44 -6.63 -18.30 -2.20
CA PHE A 44 -6.06 -19.57 -1.72
C PHE A 44 -5.51 -20.47 -2.84
N GLY A 45 -5.66 -20.05 -4.09
CA GLY A 45 -5.11 -20.72 -5.27
C GLY A 45 -3.90 -19.98 -5.81
N ILE A 46 -4.10 -19.25 -6.91
CA ILE A 46 -3.02 -18.57 -7.65
C ILE A 46 -2.28 -17.50 -6.82
N TYR A 47 -2.94 -16.91 -5.81
CA TYR A 47 -2.38 -15.84 -5.00
C TYR A 47 -1.98 -16.27 -3.58
N VAL A 48 -1.88 -17.57 -3.29
CA VAL A 48 -1.53 -18.04 -1.94
C VAL A 48 -0.19 -17.47 -1.47
N THR A 49 0.85 -17.53 -2.29
CA THR A 49 2.18 -17.03 -1.93
C THR A 49 2.19 -15.52 -1.67
N PRO A 50 1.70 -14.64 -2.57
CA PRO A 50 1.66 -13.21 -2.26
C PRO A 50 0.75 -12.88 -1.08
N PHE A 51 -0.34 -13.62 -0.86
CA PHE A 51 -1.22 -13.45 0.30
C PHE A 51 -0.49 -13.75 1.62
N GLU A 52 0.27 -14.84 1.68
CA GLU A 52 1.09 -15.19 2.84
C GLU A 52 2.19 -14.15 3.10
N LEU A 53 2.85 -13.65 2.05
CA LEU A 53 3.87 -12.60 2.21
C LEU A 53 3.29 -11.29 2.76
N LEU A 54 2.04 -10.94 2.44
CA LEU A 54 1.36 -9.78 3.02
C LEU A 54 1.23 -9.91 4.54
N SER A 55 0.99 -11.11 5.06
CA SER A 55 0.94 -11.35 6.52
C SER A 55 2.28 -11.04 7.18
N LEU A 56 3.40 -11.44 6.57
CA LEU A 56 4.75 -11.16 7.08
C LEU A 56 5.07 -9.66 7.05
N ILE A 57 4.65 -8.96 5.99
CA ILE A 57 4.80 -7.50 5.89
C ILE A 57 4.01 -6.81 7.00
N LEU A 58 2.78 -7.25 7.26
CA LEU A 58 1.94 -6.70 8.34
C LEU A 58 2.58 -6.93 9.71
N VAL A 59 3.02 -8.15 9.99
CA VAL A 59 3.70 -8.48 11.26
C VAL A 59 4.97 -7.65 11.42
N GLY A 60 5.82 -7.58 10.38
CA GLY A 60 7.03 -6.77 10.40
C GLY A 60 6.74 -5.27 10.61
N GLY A 61 5.68 -4.74 9.99
CA GLY A 61 5.24 -3.36 10.17
C GLY A 61 4.76 -3.08 11.60
N ILE A 62 4.01 -4.00 12.21
CA ILE A 62 3.54 -3.88 13.60
C ILE A 62 4.72 -3.90 14.57
N VAL A 63 5.65 -4.86 14.40
CA VAL A 63 6.87 -4.94 15.22
C VAL A 63 7.72 -3.69 15.08
N GLY A 64 7.90 -3.20 13.85
CA GLY A 64 8.63 -1.97 13.57
C GLY A 64 7.99 -0.75 14.24
N MET A 65 6.67 -0.63 14.18
CA MET A 65 5.92 0.42 14.87
C MET A 65 6.16 0.37 16.38
N PHE A 66 5.97 -0.80 17.02
CA PHE A 66 6.20 -0.93 18.46
C PHE A 66 7.64 -0.62 18.87
N TYR A 67 8.62 -0.98 18.05
CA TYR A 67 10.01 -0.64 18.32
C TYR A 67 10.29 0.87 18.23
N ILE A 68 9.65 1.57 17.28
CA ILE A 68 9.80 3.01 17.12
C ILE A 68 9.10 3.74 18.27
N THR A 69 7.84 3.40 18.55
CA THR A 69 7.04 4.09 19.57
C THR A 69 7.48 3.74 20.98
N GLY A 70 7.90 2.49 21.24
CA GLY A 70 8.38 2.07 22.55
C GLY A 70 9.73 2.67 22.96
N LYS A 71 10.46 3.28 22.01
CA LYS A 71 11.70 4.02 22.30
C LYS A 71 11.49 5.45 22.79
N GLU A 72 10.29 6.01 22.63
CA GLU A 72 9.99 7.36 23.12
C GLU A 72 9.62 7.37 24.63
N GLU A 73 9.44 6.20 25.24
CA GLU A 73 9.11 6.03 26.67
C GLU A 73 10.29 5.61 27.56
N GLN A 74 11.51 5.50 27.01
CA GLN A 74 12.77 5.31 27.78
C GLN A 74 13.70 6.51 27.62
#